data_AF-A0A8I1QA00-F1
#
_entry.id   AF-A0A8I1QA00-F1
#
_cell.length_a   1.000
_cell.length_b   1.000
_cell.length_c   1.000
_cell.angle_alpha   90.00
_cell.angle_beta   90.00
_cell.angle_gamma   90.00
#
_symmetry.space_group_name_H-M   'P 1'
#
loop_
_entity.id
_entity.type
_entity.pdbx_description
1 polymer ?
#
loop_
_entity_poly.entity_id
_entity_poly.type
_entity_poly.pdbx_seq_one_letter_code
_entity_poly.pdbx_strand_id
1 'polypeptide(L)'
;MPVLAFAAIWAARDLPRRPGMGLLVAAIAASWLGDGAATFFPFAPTLPTMLLCFGAAHIAYMALFALRMRRPVPPWASVYALWWTAMIAVLWPHLGSLQLAVAFYGLVLGGTAVLAARGGAITAVGGAFFLASDTILALRLFLPDDVTGPLGGPWVMLTYTIGQCLLAYGIVRRLRAGAAIA
;
A
#
# COMPACT_ATOMS: atom_id res chain seq x y z
N MET A 1 -12.21 -1.39 3.93
CA MET A 1 -12.70 -1.47 2.54
C MET A 1 -13.42 -2.80 2.22
N PRO A 2 -14.54 -3.17 2.89
CA PRO A 2 -15.25 -4.42 2.59
C PRO A 2 -15.82 -4.49 1.17
N VAL A 3 -16.33 -3.36 0.65
CA VAL A 3 -16.89 -3.26 -0.71
C VAL A 3 -15.85 -3.57 -1.77
N LEU A 4 -14.61 -3.07 -1.61
CA LEU A 4 -13.52 -3.35 -2.56
C LEU A 4 -13.12 -4.83 -2.53
N ALA A 5 -13.03 -5.43 -1.33
CA ALA A 5 -12.75 -6.86 -1.21
C ALA A 5 -13.84 -7.71 -1.88
N PHE A 6 -15.10 -7.38 -1.64
CA PHE A 6 -16.24 -8.03 -2.30
C PHE A 6 -16.17 -7.88 -3.82
N ALA A 7 -15.92 -6.68 -4.32
CA ALA A 7 -15.78 -6.42 -5.76
C ALA A 7 -14.62 -7.23 -6.38
N ALA A 8 -13.47 -7.33 -5.70
CA ALA A 8 -12.34 -8.13 -6.16
C ALA A 8 -12.67 -9.63 -6.22
N ILE A 9 -13.33 -10.16 -5.19
CA ILE A 9 -13.79 -11.56 -5.14
C ILE A 9 -14.80 -11.84 -6.26
N TRP A 10 -15.79 -10.97 -6.40
CA TRP A 10 -16.82 -11.07 -7.43
C TRP A 10 -16.22 -11.03 -8.84
N ALA A 11 -15.29 -10.11 -9.09
CA ALA A 11 -14.59 -10.00 -10.38
C ALA A 11 -13.70 -11.21 -10.72
N ALA A 12 -13.44 -12.09 -9.76
CA ALA A 12 -12.65 -13.30 -9.92
C ALA A 12 -13.45 -14.60 -9.73
N ARG A 13 -14.78 -14.51 -9.64
CA ARG A 13 -15.66 -15.65 -9.32
C ARG A 13 -15.53 -16.81 -10.30
N ASP A 14 -15.33 -16.50 -11.58
CA ASP A 14 -15.28 -17.47 -12.68
C ASP A 14 -13.89 -18.11 -12.87
N LEU A 15 -12.91 -17.78 -12.02
CA LEU A 15 -11.57 -18.36 -12.11
C LEU A 15 -11.54 -19.76 -11.45
N PRO A 16 -11.20 -20.83 -12.21
CA PRO A 16 -11.21 -22.20 -11.69
C PRO A 16 -10.15 -22.43 -10.61
N ARG A 17 -9.05 -21.66 -10.65
CA ARG A 17 -8.07 -21.54 -9.56
C ARG A 17 -7.85 -20.05 -9.27
N ARG A 18 -7.75 -19.70 -7.99
CA ARG A 18 -7.58 -18.30 -7.53
C ARG A 18 -6.18 -18.03 -6.96
N PRO A 19 -5.08 -18.40 -7.64
CA PRO A 19 -3.74 -18.23 -7.08
C PRO A 19 -3.48 -16.73 -6.84
N GLY A 20 -3.21 -16.35 -5.59
CA GLY A 20 -2.95 -14.96 -5.21
C GLY A 20 -4.18 -14.14 -4.80
N MET A 21 -5.41 -14.62 -5.00
CA MET A 21 -6.61 -13.92 -4.53
C MET A 21 -6.65 -13.81 -3.00
N GLY A 22 -6.23 -14.87 -2.30
CA GLY A 22 -6.12 -14.84 -0.83
C GLY A 22 -5.19 -13.75 -0.32
N LEU A 23 -4.06 -13.51 -1.02
CA LEU A 23 -3.14 -12.42 -0.68
C LEU A 23 -3.75 -11.05 -0.97
N LEU A 24 -4.49 -10.89 -2.06
CA LEU A 24 -5.20 -9.64 -2.36
C LEU A 24 -6.25 -9.33 -1.30
N VAL A 25 -7.08 -10.30 -0.94
CA VAL A 25 -8.11 -10.13 0.09
C VAL A 25 -7.48 -9.85 1.45
N ALA A 26 -6.40 -10.57 1.81
CA ALA A 26 -5.65 -10.30 3.03
C ALA A 26 -5.09 -8.87 3.05
N ALA A 27 -4.53 -8.40 1.93
CA ALA A 27 -4.03 -7.03 1.83
C ALA A 27 -5.12 -5.98 2.03
N ILE A 28 -6.28 -6.15 1.37
CA ILE A 28 -7.41 -5.21 1.50
C ILE A 28 -8.00 -5.26 2.92
N ALA A 29 -8.11 -6.45 3.53
CA ALA A 29 -8.59 -6.61 4.89
C ALA A 29 -7.64 -5.98 5.91
N ALA A 30 -6.33 -6.19 5.78
CA ALA A 30 -5.33 -5.58 6.64
C ALA A 30 -5.31 -4.04 6.48
N SER A 31 -5.46 -3.52 5.27
CA SER A 31 -5.59 -2.07 5.02
C SER A 31 -6.83 -1.49 5.73
N TRP A 32 -7.94 -2.22 5.68
CA TRP A 32 -9.16 -1.82 6.40
C TRP A 32 -9.01 -1.83 7.92
N LEU A 33 -8.29 -2.82 8.47
CA LEU A 33 -7.96 -2.84 9.89
C LEU A 33 -7.07 -1.65 10.27
N GLY A 34 -6.16 -1.24 9.38
CA GLY A 34 -5.35 -0.03 9.52
C GLY A 34 -6.21 1.24 9.56
N ASP A 35 -7.13 1.39 8.60
CA ASP A 35 -8.10 2.51 8.56
C ASP A 35 -8.90 2.63 9.86
N GLY A 36 -9.25 1.48 10.45
CA GLY A 36 -10.04 1.40 11.69
C GLY A 36 -9.22 1.13 12.94
N ALA A 37 -7.90 1.38 12.95
CA ALA A 37 -7.02 0.94 14.03
C ALA A 37 -7.50 1.39 15.43
N ALA A 38 -7.93 2.65 15.56
CA ALA A 38 -8.47 3.18 16.81
C ALA A 38 -9.79 2.53 17.23
N THR A 39 -10.63 2.15 16.26
CA THR A 39 -11.95 1.56 16.51
C THR A 39 -11.87 0.08 16.82
N PHE A 40 -11.04 -0.68 16.10
CA PHE A 40 -10.91 -2.13 16.26
C PHE A 40 -9.96 -2.53 17.39
N PHE A 41 -8.97 -1.69 17.71
CA PHE A 41 -7.97 -1.95 18.75
C PHE A 41 -7.92 -0.82 19.78
N PRO A 42 -9.02 -0.51 20.49
CA PRO A 42 -9.07 0.62 21.42
C PRO A 42 -8.14 0.47 22.64
N PHE A 43 -7.63 -0.75 22.87
CA PHE A 43 -6.71 -1.08 23.95
C PHE A 43 -5.22 -0.94 23.55
N ALA A 44 -4.91 -0.59 22.30
CA ALA A 44 -3.55 -0.48 21.79
C ALA A 44 -3.24 0.94 21.27
N PRO A 45 -1.97 1.36 21.25
CA PRO A 45 -1.59 2.65 20.66
C PRO A 45 -1.96 2.73 19.17
N THR A 46 -2.75 3.73 18.79
CA THR A 46 -3.33 3.84 17.44
C THR A 46 -2.28 3.85 16.33
N LEU A 47 -1.24 4.68 16.44
CA LEU A 47 -0.23 4.84 15.39
C LEU A 47 0.58 3.55 15.15
N PRO A 48 1.21 2.91 16.16
CA PRO A 48 1.86 1.61 15.98
C PRO A 48 0.94 0.54 15.40
N THR A 49 -0.29 0.42 15.91
CA THR A 49 -1.25 -0.57 15.39
C THR A 49 -1.62 -0.32 13.93
N MET A 50 -1.84 0.95 13.57
CA MET A 50 -2.07 1.36 12.19
C MET A 50 -0.89 0.98 11.28
N LEU A 51 0.35 1.28 11.68
CA LEU A 51 1.57 0.91 10.96
C LEU A 51 1.70 -0.62 10.79
N LEU A 52 1.37 -1.39 11.81
CA LEU A 52 1.41 -2.86 11.74
C LEU A 52 0.37 -3.41 10.76
N CYS A 53 -0.86 -2.91 10.81
CA CYS A 53 -1.94 -3.33 9.90
C CYS A 53 -1.63 -2.97 8.44
N PHE A 54 -1.21 -1.74 8.17
CA PHE A 54 -0.81 -1.36 6.81
C PHE A 54 0.47 -2.08 6.38
N GLY A 55 1.44 -2.29 7.27
CA GLY A 55 2.65 -3.05 6.98
C GLY A 55 2.32 -4.48 6.55
N ALA A 56 1.40 -5.14 7.25
CA ALA A 56 0.90 -6.46 6.87
C ALA A 56 0.19 -6.45 5.50
N ALA A 57 -0.57 -5.39 5.20
CA ALA A 57 -1.19 -5.21 3.88
C ALA A 57 -0.15 -5.13 2.76
N HIS A 58 0.89 -4.33 2.96
CA HIS A 58 1.99 -4.17 2.01
C HIS A 58 2.78 -5.47 1.83
N ILE A 59 3.08 -6.19 2.90
CA ILE A 59 3.74 -7.51 2.80
C ILE A 59 2.89 -8.48 1.96
N ALA A 60 1.57 -8.51 2.15
CA ALA A 60 0.68 -9.32 1.35
C ALA A 60 0.68 -8.92 -0.14
N TYR A 61 0.69 -7.61 -0.44
CA TYR A 61 0.86 -7.09 -1.80
C TYR A 61 2.22 -7.48 -2.40
N MET A 62 3.32 -7.29 -1.67
CA MET A 62 4.67 -7.65 -2.09
C MET A 62 4.76 -9.15 -2.40
N ALA A 63 4.26 -10.00 -1.50
CA ALA A 63 4.21 -11.45 -1.72
C ALA A 63 3.42 -11.80 -2.97
N LEU A 64 2.28 -11.15 -3.20
CA LEU A 64 1.48 -11.34 -4.41
C LEU A 64 2.27 -10.99 -5.66
N PHE A 65 2.86 -9.80 -5.73
CA PHE A 65 3.64 -9.37 -6.88
C PHE A 65 4.88 -10.23 -7.10
N ALA A 66 5.56 -10.62 -6.03
CA ALA A 66 6.75 -11.47 -6.09
C ALA A 66 6.45 -12.87 -6.62
N LEU A 67 5.36 -13.48 -6.14
CA LEU A 67 5.00 -14.86 -6.46
C LEU A 67 4.22 -15.00 -7.78
N ARG A 68 3.45 -13.96 -8.17
CA ARG A 68 2.50 -14.05 -9.29
C ARG A 68 2.87 -13.21 -10.50
N MET A 69 3.74 -12.22 -10.36
CA MET A 69 4.18 -11.40 -11.50
C MET A 69 5.65 -11.70 -11.82
N ARG A 70 5.92 -12.13 -13.06
CA ARG A 70 7.27 -12.52 -13.50
C ARG A 70 8.04 -11.42 -14.24
N ARG A 71 7.41 -10.28 -14.55
CA ARG A 71 8.10 -9.18 -15.24
C ARG A 71 9.27 -8.66 -14.40
N PRO A 72 10.39 -8.26 -15.02
CA PRO A 72 11.48 -7.62 -14.29
C PRO A 72 11.02 -6.28 -13.71
N VAL A 73 11.67 -5.86 -12.63
CA VAL A 73 11.49 -4.51 -12.08
C VAL A 73 12.10 -3.52 -13.07
N PRO A 74 11.37 -2.46 -13.48
CA PRO A 74 11.91 -1.49 -14.42
C PRO A 74 12.97 -0.60 -13.73
N PRO A 75 14.03 -0.18 -14.44
CA PRO A 75 15.11 0.62 -13.85
C PRO A 75 14.66 1.94 -13.21
N TRP A 76 13.59 2.56 -13.72
CA TRP A 76 13.05 3.81 -13.15
C TRP A 76 12.55 3.65 -11.71
N ALA A 77 12.28 2.44 -11.25
CA ALA A 77 11.83 2.17 -9.87
C ALA A 77 12.88 2.55 -8.81
N SER A 78 14.12 2.85 -9.21
CA SER A 78 15.14 3.44 -8.34
C SER A 78 14.72 4.78 -7.72
N VAL A 79 13.76 5.50 -8.33
CA VAL A 79 13.16 6.71 -7.76
C VAL A 79 12.60 6.49 -6.35
N TYR A 80 12.15 5.27 -6.03
CA TYR A 80 11.62 4.95 -4.71
C TYR A 80 12.70 4.84 -3.64
N ALA A 81 13.95 4.53 -4.01
CA ALA A 81 15.07 4.60 -3.08
C ALA A 81 15.38 6.06 -2.72
N LEU A 82 15.38 6.95 -3.73
CA LEU A 82 15.55 8.39 -3.50
C LEU A 82 14.42 8.96 -2.64
N TRP A 83 13.16 8.61 -2.95
CA TRP A 83 12.00 8.97 -2.13
C TRP A 83 12.18 8.53 -0.68
N TRP A 84 12.60 7.28 -0.44
CA TRP A 84 12.77 6.75 0.91
C TRP A 84 13.85 7.53 1.67
N THR A 85 15.03 7.74 1.06
CA THR A 85 16.10 8.52 1.69
C THR A 85 15.66 9.94 2.01
N ALA A 86 14.94 10.61 1.10
CA ALA A 86 14.42 11.94 1.32
C ALA A 86 13.41 11.98 2.47
N MET A 87 12.45 11.04 2.49
CA MET A 87 11.44 10.96 3.55
C MET A 87 12.08 10.71 4.91
N ILE A 88 13.06 9.81 5.01
CA ILE A 88 13.77 9.58 6.27
C ILE A 88 14.53 10.82 6.70
N ALA A 89 15.28 11.47 5.81
CA ALA A 89 16.01 12.69 6.15
C ALA A 89 15.11 13.81 6.70
N VAL A 90 13.92 13.99 6.11
CA VAL A 90 12.95 15.01 6.52
C VAL A 90 12.25 14.63 7.83
N LEU A 91 11.79 13.39 7.96
CA LEU A 91 10.99 12.97 9.11
C LEU A 91 11.83 12.71 10.36
N TRP A 92 13.07 12.21 10.22
CA TRP A 92 13.89 11.68 11.33
C TRP A 92 13.90 12.53 12.61
N PRO A 93 14.07 13.87 12.55
CA PRO A 93 14.11 14.71 13.76
C PRO A 93 12.79 14.72 14.54
N HIS A 94 11.68 14.40 13.89
CA HIS A 94 10.32 14.53 14.41
C HIS A 94 9.69 13.20 14.84
N LEU A 95 10.33 12.06 14.52
CA LEU A 95 9.73 10.73 14.73
C LEU A 95 9.81 10.23 16.18
N GLY A 96 10.68 10.80 17.02
CA GLY A 96 10.89 10.35 18.39
C GLY A 96 11.19 8.84 18.47
N SER A 97 10.44 8.10 19.29
CA SER A 97 10.61 6.65 19.44
C SER A 97 10.18 5.82 18.23
N LEU A 98 9.49 6.42 17.25
CA LEU A 98 8.99 5.73 16.04
C LEU A 98 9.97 5.71 14.88
N GLN A 99 11.18 6.26 15.04
CA GLN A 99 12.20 6.36 13.98
C GLN A 99 12.41 5.04 13.21
N LEU A 100 12.74 3.97 13.94
CA LEU A 100 12.99 2.67 13.32
C LEU A 100 11.73 2.07 12.69
N ALA A 101 10.58 2.17 13.39
CA ALA A 101 9.32 1.64 12.91
C ALA A 101 8.91 2.28 11.56
N VAL A 102 9.02 3.60 11.47
CA VAL A 102 8.71 4.37 10.26
C VAL A 102 9.75 4.11 9.15
N ALA A 103 11.03 3.95 9.49
CA ALA A 103 12.07 3.61 8.52
C ALA A 103 11.82 2.25 7.86
N PHE A 104 11.53 1.22 8.66
CA PHE A 104 11.19 -0.11 8.15
C PHE A 104 9.87 -0.11 7.37
N TYR A 105 8.85 0.56 7.89
CA TYR A 105 7.57 0.72 7.19
C TYR A 105 7.77 1.39 5.83
N GLY A 106 8.58 2.46 5.76
CA GLY A 106 8.93 3.15 4.51
C GLY A 106 9.61 2.23 3.49
N LEU A 107 10.48 1.31 3.93
CA LEU A 107 11.08 0.31 3.02
C LEU A 107 10.04 -0.66 2.47
N VAL A 108 9.11 -1.13 3.32
CA VAL A 108 8.02 -2.03 2.93
C VAL A 108 7.08 -1.33 1.93
N LEU A 109 6.77 -0.06 2.17
CA LEU A 109 5.94 0.77 1.31
C LEU A 109 6.60 1.03 -0.05
N GLY A 110 7.87 1.48 -0.05
CA GLY A 110 8.65 1.66 -1.27
C GLY A 110 8.84 0.35 -2.04
N GLY A 111 9.11 -0.75 -1.34
CA GLY A 111 9.19 -2.09 -1.91
C GLY A 111 7.89 -2.56 -2.57
N THR A 112 6.74 -2.19 -2.00
CA THR A 112 5.44 -2.41 -2.64
C THR A 112 5.33 -1.64 -3.94
N ALA A 113 5.69 -0.35 -3.96
CA ALA A 113 5.63 0.47 -5.18
C ALA A 113 6.56 -0.06 -6.29
N VAL A 114 7.77 -0.50 -5.92
CA VAL A 114 8.72 -1.19 -6.81
C VAL A 114 8.12 -2.47 -7.39
N LEU A 115 7.58 -3.35 -6.54
CA LEU A 115 7.04 -4.63 -6.97
C LEU A 115 5.72 -4.48 -7.75
N ALA A 116 4.92 -3.46 -7.45
CA ALA A 116 3.70 -3.15 -8.18
C ALA A 116 4.00 -2.81 -9.66
N ALA A 117 5.18 -2.27 -9.97
CA ALA A 117 5.61 -2.03 -11.34
C ALA A 117 5.72 -3.32 -12.18
N ARG A 118 5.97 -4.49 -11.53
CA ARG A 118 5.99 -5.80 -12.20
C ARG A 118 4.60 -6.21 -12.71
N GLY A 119 3.53 -5.71 -12.10
CA GLY A 119 2.15 -5.92 -12.57
C GLY A 119 1.77 -5.07 -13.80
N GLY A 120 2.61 -4.14 -14.23
CA GLY A 120 2.38 -3.24 -15.36
C GLY A 120 1.82 -1.86 -14.96
N ALA A 121 1.45 -1.04 -15.95
CA ALA A 121 1.16 0.38 -15.75
C ALA A 121 0.08 0.66 -14.69
N ILE A 122 -1.03 -0.09 -14.69
CA ILE A 122 -2.13 0.14 -13.74
C ILE A 122 -1.70 -0.12 -12.29
N THR A 123 -1.01 -1.22 -12.04
CA THR A 123 -0.54 -1.53 -10.68
C THR A 123 0.61 -0.62 -10.27
N ALA A 124 1.47 -0.20 -11.21
CA ALA A 124 2.52 0.80 -10.96
C ALA A 124 1.91 2.13 -10.50
N VAL A 125 0.91 2.64 -11.21
CA VAL A 125 0.20 3.87 -10.86
C VAL A 125 -0.54 3.70 -9.53
N GLY A 126 -1.21 2.56 -9.32
CA GLY A 126 -1.86 2.26 -8.03
C GLY A 126 -0.89 2.25 -6.84
N GLY A 127 0.28 1.62 -7.00
CA GLY A 127 1.34 1.63 -6.00
C GLY A 127 1.89 3.04 -5.72
N ALA A 128 2.06 3.86 -6.76
CA ALA A 128 2.48 5.25 -6.62
C ALA A 128 1.45 6.13 -5.89
N PHE A 129 0.15 5.95 -6.17
CA PHE A 129 -0.92 6.67 -5.46
C PHE A 129 -1.01 6.27 -3.99
N PHE A 130 -0.82 4.98 -3.69
CA PHE A 130 -0.75 4.52 -2.30
C PHE A 130 0.46 5.13 -1.58
N LEU A 131 1.65 5.05 -2.18
CA LEU A 131 2.87 5.70 -1.68
C LEU A 131 2.67 7.20 -1.41
N ALA A 132 1.99 7.90 -2.33
CA ALA A 132 1.67 9.31 -2.19
C ALA A 132 0.72 9.56 -1.00
N SER A 133 -0.29 8.72 -0.80
CA SER A 133 -1.18 8.79 0.37
C SER A 133 -0.41 8.69 1.68
N ASP A 134 0.42 7.67 1.83
CA ASP A 134 1.25 7.47 3.03
C ASP A 134 2.27 8.58 3.22
N THR A 135 2.80 9.14 2.12
CA THR A 135 3.69 10.30 2.17
C THR A 135 2.95 11.49 2.78
N ILE A 136 1.74 11.81 2.29
CA ILE A 136 0.93 12.90 2.81
C ILE A 136 0.56 12.64 4.28
N LEU A 137 0.16 11.40 4.62
CA LEU A 137 -0.18 11.01 5.97
C LEU A 137 1.01 11.15 6.93
N ALA A 138 2.19 10.65 6.55
CA ALA A 138 3.39 10.75 7.36
C ALA A 138 3.82 12.21 7.59
N LEU A 139 3.78 13.04 6.54
CA LEU A 139 4.05 14.47 6.69
C LEU A 139 3.07 15.09 7.70
N ARG A 140 1.77 14.85 7.56
CA ARG A 140 0.75 15.39 8.49
C ARG A 140 0.88 14.90 9.93
N LEU A 141 1.33 13.67 10.14
CA LEU A 141 1.43 13.08 11.48
C LEU A 141 2.68 13.53 12.23
N PHE A 142 3.75 13.84 11.51
CA PHE A 142 5.07 14.04 12.13
C PHE A 142 5.66 15.44 11.90
N LEU A 143 5.26 16.19 10.87
CA LEU A 143 5.70 17.57 10.74
C LEU A 143 4.77 18.53 11.50
N PRO A 144 5.30 19.67 11.95
CA PRO A 144 4.50 20.76 12.52
C PRO A 144 3.33 21.21 11.61
N ASP A 145 2.21 21.59 12.23
CA ASP A 145 0.95 21.95 11.54
C ASP A 145 1.08 23.18 10.62
N ASP A 146 1.96 24.12 10.93
CA ASP A 146 2.27 25.30 10.12
C ASP A 146 2.87 24.93 8.76
N VAL A 147 3.56 23.79 8.66
CA VAL A 147 4.12 23.26 7.41
C VAL A 147 3.09 22.43 6.63
N THR A 148 2.17 21.76 7.33
CA THR A 148 1.26 20.77 6.74
C THR A 148 -0.18 21.24 6.57
N GLY A 149 -0.52 22.44 7.01
CA GLY A 149 -1.86 23.05 6.85
C GLY A 149 -2.50 22.87 5.47
N PRO A 150 -1.78 23.07 4.34
CA PRO A 150 -2.32 22.82 2.99
C PRO A 150 -2.62 21.34 2.68
N LEU A 151 -1.96 20.40 3.37
CA LEU A 151 -2.19 18.96 3.27
C LEU A 151 -3.44 18.51 4.06
N GLY A 152 -4.04 19.39 4.86
CA GLY A 152 -5.20 19.12 5.73
C GLY A 152 -6.51 18.69 5.04
N GLY A 153 -6.51 18.57 3.71
CA GLY A 153 -7.68 18.19 2.90
C GLY A 153 -7.92 16.68 2.73
N PRO A 154 -8.86 16.28 1.84
CA PRO A 154 -9.24 14.87 1.61
C PRO A 154 -8.17 14.05 0.85
N TRP A 155 -6.98 14.61 0.66
CA TRP A 155 -5.95 14.09 -0.24
C TRP A 155 -5.42 12.71 0.17
N VAL A 156 -5.23 12.46 1.47
CA VAL A 156 -4.84 11.14 2.00
C VAL A 156 -5.84 10.09 1.53
N MET A 157 -7.12 10.26 1.88
CA MET A 157 -8.15 9.27 1.54
C MET A 157 -8.41 9.17 0.04
N LEU A 158 -8.30 10.27 -0.70
CA LEU A 158 -8.47 10.27 -2.16
C LEU A 158 -7.37 9.46 -2.85
N THR A 159 -6.11 9.77 -2.57
CA THR A 159 -4.96 9.07 -3.15
C THR A 159 -4.91 7.61 -2.69
N TYR A 160 -5.21 7.32 -1.43
CA TYR A 160 -5.35 5.98 -0.88
C TYR A 160 -6.40 5.16 -1.65
N THR A 161 -7.61 5.70 -1.80
CA THR A 161 -8.72 5.00 -2.44
C THR A 161 -8.42 4.73 -3.91
N ILE A 162 -7.85 5.71 -4.63
CA ILE A 162 -7.40 5.53 -6.02
C ILE A 162 -6.33 4.42 -6.08
N GLY A 163 -5.33 4.48 -5.21
CA GLY A 163 -4.24 3.51 -5.14
C GLY A 163 -4.74 2.09 -4.92
N GLN A 164 -5.56 1.88 -3.88
CA GLN A 164 -6.18 0.59 -3.56
C GLN A 164 -7.05 0.05 -4.69
N CYS A 165 -7.91 0.88 -5.28
CA CYS A 165 -8.76 0.46 -6.38
C CYS A 165 -7.95 0.03 -7.62
N LEU A 166 -6.91 0.80 -7.98
CA LEU A 166 -6.05 0.49 -9.11
C LEU A 166 -5.21 -0.78 -8.88
N LEU A 167 -4.69 -0.96 -7.66
CA LEU A 167 -3.98 -2.20 -7.29
C LEU A 167 -4.91 -3.40 -7.38
N ALA A 168 -6.08 -3.35 -6.75
CA ALA A 168 -7.05 -4.45 -6.77
C ALA A 168 -7.49 -4.78 -8.22
N TYR A 169 -7.89 -3.78 -8.99
CA TYR A 169 -8.30 -3.96 -10.39
C TYR A 169 -7.17 -4.52 -11.25
N GLY A 170 -5.97 -3.93 -11.16
CA GLY A 170 -4.81 -4.35 -11.94
C GLY A 170 -4.38 -5.78 -11.62
N ILE A 171 -4.40 -6.17 -10.34
CA ILE A 171 -4.09 -7.52 -9.88
C ILE A 171 -5.12 -8.52 -10.41
N VAL A 172 -6.42 -8.28 -10.21
CA VAL A 172 -7.48 -9.20 -10.68
C VAL A 172 -7.37 -9.40 -12.19
N ARG A 173 -7.17 -8.31 -12.95
CA ARG A 173 -6.99 -8.38 -14.41
C ARG A 173 -5.79 -9.27 -14.80
N ARG A 174 -4.68 -9.18 -14.07
CA ARG A 174 -3.49 -10.02 -14.33
C ARG A 174 -3.69 -11.47 -13.96
N LEU A 175 -4.35 -11.75 -12.83
CA LEU A 175 -4.66 -13.12 -12.42
C LEU A 175 -5.59 -13.80 -13.43
N ARG A 176 -6.58 -13.07 -13.97
CA ARG A 176 -7.45 -13.58 -15.05
C ARG A 176 -6.68 -13.89 -16.33
N ALA A 177 -5.79 -13.00 -16.75
CA ALA A 177 -4.96 -13.23 -17.93
C ALA A 177 -4.02 -14.44 -17.76
N GLY A 178 -3.45 -14.65 -16.56
CA GLY A 178 -2.59 -15.80 -16.27
C GLY A 178 -3.34 -17.13 -16.26
N ALA A 179 -4.60 -17.14 -15.80
CA ALA A 179 -5.45 -18.32 -15.81
C ALA A 179 -5.95 -18.73 -17.21
N ALA A 180 -5.98 -17.80 -18.16
CA ALA A 180 -6.35 -18.09 -19.55
C ALA A 180 -5.22 -18.80 -20.35
N ILE A 181 -3.99 -18.77 -19.84
CA ILE A 181 -2.79 -19.31 -20.51
C ILE A 181 -2.36 -20.65 -19.87
N ALA A 182 -2.96 -21.02 -18.73
CA ALA A 182 -2.62 -22.21 -17.93
C ALA A 182 -3.67 -23.32 -18.13
#